data_AF-A0AAU4AYE5-F1
#
_entry.id   AF-A0AAU4AYE5-F1
#
_cell.length_a   1.000
_cell.length_b   1.000
_cell.length_c   1.000
_cell.angle_alpha   90.00
_cell.angle_beta   90.00
_cell.angle_gamma   90.00
#
_symmetry.space_group_name_H-M   'P 1'
#
loop_
_entity.id
_entity.type
_entity.pdbx_description
1 polymer ?
#
loop_
_entity_poly.entity_id
_entity_poly.type
_entity_poly.pdbx_seq_one_letter_code
_entity_poly.pdbx_strand_id
1 'polypeptide(L)'
;MACDLWLVPLVDVLCHSPENPFSEELARYDKALGDAGQPPVPIHAYMPGLSGDVGPVACFDYDALHFLRRAYLLSLQGLEVSPVDALGGDYEQLLEMFETTAQRSHLVWHYDHAGAYVPLDFPEPVVNDELLEGGGPLGSSHGLLRELEFVAPVIGIDPANPPLPPAPPDRHTTLEEPALHPPTGLDGPFAREHHVWLGLHAAATRSLGQGSMIVFS
;
A
#
# COMPACT_ATOMS: atom_id res chain seq x y z
N MET A 1 -8.67 -1.78 -19.75
CA MET A 1 -8.15 -1.30 -18.47
C MET A 1 -6.66 -1.57 -18.48
N ALA A 2 -5.91 -0.58 -18.06
CA ALA A 2 -4.46 -0.53 -17.97
C ALA A 2 -4.07 -1.00 -16.55
N CYS A 3 -3.06 -1.87 -16.37
CA CYS A 3 -2.47 -2.12 -15.04
C CYS A 3 -1.58 -0.92 -14.77
N ASP A 4 -2.08 -0.03 -13.93
CA ASP A 4 -1.41 1.24 -13.63
C ASP A 4 -0.57 1.15 -12.35
N LEU A 5 -0.62 0.03 -11.61
CA LEU A 5 -0.04 -0.04 -10.28
C LEU A 5 0.64 -1.38 -9.97
N TRP A 6 1.93 -1.29 -9.69
CA TRP A 6 2.73 -2.38 -9.16
C TRP A 6 3.02 -2.16 -7.68
N LEU A 7 2.79 -3.20 -6.87
CA LEU A 7 3.34 -3.26 -5.54
C LEU A 7 4.61 -4.08 -5.55
N VAL A 8 5.72 -3.40 -5.28
CA VAL A 8 7.02 -4.04 -5.17
C VAL A 8 7.51 -3.84 -3.74
N PRO A 9 7.42 -4.86 -2.86
CA PRO A 9 8.19 -4.87 -1.64
C PRO A 9 9.66 -5.04 -2.02
N LEU A 10 10.44 -4.01 -1.71
CA LEU A 10 11.86 -3.96 -2.01
C LEU A 10 12.64 -4.59 -0.85
N VAL A 11 12.64 -5.92 -0.86
CA VAL A 11 13.13 -6.77 0.23
C VAL A 11 14.61 -6.63 0.55
N ASP A 12 15.43 -6.11 -0.37
CA ASP A 12 16.87 -5.91 -0.14
C ASP A 12 17.31 -4.45 -0.08
N VAL A 13 16.37 -3.50 -0.07
CA VAL A 13 16.70 -2.08 -0.17
C VAL A 13 16.96 -1.41 1.19
N LEU A 14 16.56 -2.03 2.30
CA LEU A 14 16.94 -1.54 3.63
C LEU A 14 18.29 -2.11 4.11
N CYS A 15 19.10 -2.68 3.20
CA CYS A 15 20.44 -3.13 3.53
C CYS A 15 21.43 -1.95 3.58
N HIS A 16 22.39 -2.01 4.51
CA HIS A 16 23.52 -1.09 4.54
C HIS A 16 24.53 -1.44 3.43
N SER A 17 24.20 -1.10 2.17
CA SER A 17 25.02 -1.30 0.98
C SER A 17 25.40 0.03 0.34
N PRO A 18 26.68 0.25 -0.04
CA PRO A 18 27.09 1.43 -0.81
C PRO A 18 26.40 1.54 -2.18
N GLU A 19 25.91 0.42 -2.72
CA GLU A 19 25.22 0.34 -4.01
C GLU A 19 23.69 0.35 -3.84
N ASN A 20 23.18 0.69 -2.65
CA ASN A 20 21.75 0.78 -2.42
C ASN A 20 21.13 1.89 -3.30
N PRO A 21 20.28 1.51 -4.29
CA PRO A 21 19.74 2.47 -5.24
C PRO A 21 18.73 3.44 -4.62
N PHE A 22 18.28 3.20 -3.38
CA PHE A 22 17.37 4.08 -2.65
C PHE A 22 18.03 4.76 -1.45
N SER A 23 19.36 4.80 -1.41
CA SER A 23 20.09 5.43 -0.29
C SER A 23 19.73 6.91 -0.11
N GLU A 24 19.46 7.63 -1.20
CA GLU A 24 19.02 9.04 -1.16
C GLU A 24 17.57 9.18 -0.68
N GLU A 25 16.66 8.32 -1.14
CA GLU A 25 15.28 8.22 -0.64
C GLU A 25 15.26 7.91 0.86
N LEU A 26 16.05 6.94 1.31
CA LEU A 26 16.13 6.57 2.72
C LEU A 26 16.66 7.70 3.59
N ALA A 27 17.69 8.42 3.14
CA ALA A 27 18.16 9.59 3.86
C ALA A 27 17.08 10.68 3.99
N ARG A 28 16.26 10.87 2.94
CA ARG A 28 15.10 11.78 2.97
C ARG A 28 14.01 11.29 3.94
N TYR A 29 13.69 9.99 3.92
CA TYR A 29 12.72 9.39 4.84
C TYR A 29 13.18 9.48 6.29
N ASP A 30 14.44 9.16 6.59
CA ASP A 30 15.01 9.27 7.93
C ASP A 30 14.98 10.70 8.46
N LYS A 31 15.28 11.68 7.61
CA LYS A 31 15.15 13.10 7.96
C LYS A 31 13.70 13.45 8.29
N ALA A 32 12.75 13.08 7.42
CA ALA A 32 11.33 13.37 7.63
C ALA A 32 10.77 12.69 8.90
N LEU A 33 11.15 11.44 9.15
CA LEU A 33 10.81 10.69 10.36
C LEU A 33 11.39 11.38 11.60
N GLY A 34 12.67 11.78 11.57
CA GLY A 34 13.32 12.49 12.66
C GLY A 34 12.64 13.83 12.98
N ASP A 35 12.28 14.61 11.95
CA ASP A 35 11.53 15.87 12.10
C ASP A 35 10.14 15.64 12.72
N ALA A 36 9.53 14.47 12.44
CA ALA A 36 8.25 14.03 13.02
C ALA A 36 8.40 13.33 14.40
N GLY A 37 9.61 13.27 14.96
CA GLY A 37 9.89 12.63 16.25
C GLY A 37 9.85 11.09 16.24
N GLN A 38 9.94 10.48 15.05
CA GLN A 38 9.97 9.03 14.83
C GLN A 38 11.42 8.52 14.71
N PRO A 39 11.68 7.24 14.99
CA PRO A 39 12.98 6.64 14.75
C PRO A 39 13.30 6.57 13.24
N PRO A 40 14.58 6.48 12.85
CA PRO A 40 14.96 6.22 11.47
C PRO A 40 14.53 4.82 11.03
N VAL A 41 14.42 4.62 9.71
CA VAL A 41 14.12 3.32 9.10
C VAL A 41 15.19 2.31 9.54
N PRO A 42 14.80 1.13 10.05
CA PRO A 42 15.77 0.14 10.49
C PRO A 42 16.53 -0.42 9.29
N ILE A 43 17.80 -0.06 9.18
CA ILE A 43 18.71 -0.60 8.17
C ILE A 43 19.48 -1.76 8.79
N HIS A 44 19.21 -2.97 8.32
CA HIS A 44 19.88 -4.18 8.79
C HIS A 44 21.09 -4.50 7.89
N ALA A 45 22.18 -5.01 8.49
CA ALA A 45 23.19 -5.70 7.70
C ALA A 45 22.56 -6.96 7.09
N TYR A 46 23.00 -7.40 5.91
CA TYR A 46 22.48 -8.60 5.25
C TYR A 46 22.25 -9.74 6.26
N MET A 47 21.00 -10.19 6.38
CA MET A 47 20.58 -11.26 7.30
C MET A 47 20.03 -12.42 6.47
N PRO A 48 20.78 -13.53 6.32
CA PRO A 48 20.30 -14.71 5.60
C PRO A 48 18.93 -15.18 6.11
N GLY A 49 17.95 -15.29 5.21
CA GLY A 49 16.59 -15.76 5.52
C GLY A 49 15.58 -14.66 5.87
N LEU A 50 16.03 -13.45 6.22
CA LEU A 50 15.22 -12.24 6.34
C LEU A 50 15.36 -11.38 5.08
N SER A 51 16.61 -11.18 4.63
CA SER A 51 16.96 -10.62 3.32
C SER A 51 16.68 -11.65 2.21
N GLY A 52 16.22 -11.19 1.05
CA GLY A 52 15.79 -12.06 -0.04
C GLY A 52 15.32 -11.31 -1.29
N ASP A 53 15.01 -12.06 -2.34
CA ASP A 53 14.77 -11.53 -3.68
C ASP A 53 13.75 -10.39 -3.71
N VAL A 54 14.17 -9.25 -4.26
CA VAL A 54 13.29 -8.15 -4.65
C VAL A 54 12.40 -8.61 -5.80
N GLY A 55 11.10 -8.39 -5.68
CA GLY A 55 10.19 -8.72 -6.76
C GLY A 55 8.79 -8.15 -6.54
N PRO A 56 8.01 -8.02 -7.62
CA PRO A 56 6.61 -7.65 -7.51
C PRO A 56 5.87 -8.66 -6.63
N VAL A 57 4.95 -8.16 -5.82
CA VAL A 57 4.07 -9.00 -4.99
C VAL A 57 2.61 -8.88 -5.41
N ALA A 58 2.22 -7.78 -6.06
CA ALA A 58 0.92 -7.65 -6.70
C ALA A 58 0.94 -6.63 -7.86
N CYS A 59 -0.01 -6.78 -8.80
CA CYS A 59 -0.40 -5.77 -9.79
C CYS A 59 -1.91 -5.61 -9.68
N PHE A 60 -2.43 -4.40 -9.74
CA PHE A 60 -3.87 -4.16 -9.78
C PHE A 60 -4.25 -2.88 -10.51
N ASP A 61 -5.51 -2.84 -10.94
CA ASP A 61 -6.07 -1.70 -11.66
C ASP A 61 -6.18 -0.47 -10.73
N TYR A 62 -5.92 0.72 -11.28
CA TYR A 62 -5.98 1.99 -10.54
C TYR A 62 -7.33 2.21 -9.84
N ASP A 63 -8.43 2.04 -10.58
CA ASP A 63 -9.79 2.20 -10.05
C ASP A 63 -10.07 1.24 -8.89
N ALA A 64 -9.44 0.05 -8.90
CA ALA A 64 -9.62 -0.92 -7.83
C ALA A 64 -9.04 -0.43 -6.49
N LEU A 65 -7.93 0.33 -6.52
CA LEU A 65 -7.37 0.93 -5.32
C LEU A 65 -8.33 1.94 -4.70
N HIS A 66 -8.93 2.76 -5.54
CA HIS A 66 -9.89 3.78 -5.11
C HIS A 66 -11.19 3.15 -4.59
N PHE A 67 -11.66 2.03 -5.16
CA PHE A 67 -12.79 1.30 -4.58
C PHE A 67 -12.51 0.82 -3.15
N LEU A 68 -11.30 0.30 -2.89
CA LEU A 68 -10.89 -0.12 -1.55
C LEU A 68 -10.80 1.07 -0.58
N ARG A 69 -10.20 2.19 -1.02
CA ARG A 69 -10.10 3.42 -0.22
C ARG A 69 -11.47 4.00 0.10
N ARG A 70 -12.41 3.97 -0.85
CA ARG A 70 -13.81 4.35 -0.66
C ARG A 70 -14.47 3.48 0.42
N ALA A 71 -14.35 2.16 0.32
CA ALA A 71 -14.91 1.23 1.30
C ALA A 71 -14.35 1.49 2.70
N TYR A 72 -13.05 1.75 2.81
CA TYR A 72 -12.41 2.10 4.06
C TYR A 72 -12.95 3.42 4.65
N LEU A 73 -13.04 4.50 3.86
CA LEU A 73 -13.56 5.79 4.33
C LEU A 73 -15.02 5.69 4.76
N LEU A 74 -15.88 5.04 3.97
CA LEU A 74 -17.29 4.84 4.32
C LEU A 74 -17.43 4.08 5.65
N SER A 75 -16.71 2.96 5.79
CA SER A 75 -16.69 2.16 7.01
C SER A 75 -16.24 2.98 8.22
N LEU A 76 -15.15 3.73 8.06
CA LEU A 76 -14.57 4.56 9.12
C LEU A 76 -15.53 5.66 9.61
N GLN A 77 -16.38 6.16 8.73
CA GLN A 77 -17.41 7.15 9.05
C GLN A 77 -18.75 6.53 9.49
N GLY A 78 -18.83 5.20 9.60
CA GLY A 78 -20.05 4.48 9.96
C GLY A 78 -21.15 4.56 8.89
N LEU A 79 -20.77 4.80 7.64
CA LEU A 79 -21.66 4.84 6.49
C LEU A 79 -21.79 3.45 5.86
N GLU A 80 -22.88 3.23 5.13
CA GLU A 80 -23.12 1.96 4.43
C GLU A 80 -22.09 1.76 3.31
N VAL A 81 -21.46 0.58 3.27
CA VAL A 81 -20.55 0.19 2.19
C VAL A 81 -21.31 -0.67 1.19
N SER A 82 -21.64 -0.06 0.05
CA SER A 82 -22.23 -0.75 -1.10
C SER A 82 -21.20 -0.92 -2.21
N PRO A 83 -21.24 -2.05 -2.95
CA PRO A 83 -20.39 -2.25 -4.12
C PRO A 83 -20.74 -1.24 -5.21
N VAL A 84 -19.75 -0.86 -6.02
CA VAL A 84 -19.91 0.09 -7.12
C VAL A 84 -19.24 -0.42 -8.39
N ASP A 85 -19.88 -0.18 -9.53
CA ASP A 85 -19.31 -0.57 -10.82
C ASP A 85 -18.28 0.45 -11.35
N ALA A 86 -18.38 1.71 -10.90
CA ALA A 86 -17.50 2.84 -11.21
C ALA A 86 -17.51 3.86 -10.05
N LEU A 87 -16.41 4.59 -9.84
CA LEU A 87 -16.23 5.51 -8.71
C LEU A 87 -17.12 6.76 -8.77
N GLY A 88 -17.59 7.13 -9.97
CA GLY A 88 -18.36 8.36 -10.15
C GLY A 88 -17.57 9.56 -9.63
N GLY A 89 -18.25 10.47 -8.91
CA GLY A 89 -17.60 11.53 -8.11
C GLY A 89 -17.76 11.32 -6.60
N ASP A 90 -18.21 10.13 -6.19
CA ASP A 90 -18.53 9.83 -4.78
C ASP A 90 -17.26 9.75 -3.94
N TYR A 91 -16.19 9.16 -4.49
CA TYR A 91 -14.93 9.05 -3.78
C TYR A 91 -14.26 10.42 -3.57
N GLU A 92 -14.26 11.28 -4.57
CA GLU A 92 -13.77 12.66 -4.46
C GLU A 92 -14.59 13.46 -3.44
N GLN A 93 -15.92 13.31 -3.45
CA GLN A 93 -16.78 13.96 -2.46
C GLN A 93 -16.50 13.46 -1.03
N LEU A 94 -16.22 12.16 -0.85
CA LEU A 94 -15.81 11.61 0.45
C LEU A 94 -14.48 12.20 0.92
N LEU A 95 -13.50 12.34 0.02
CA LEU A 95 -12.22 12.97 0.33
C LEU A 95 -12.40 14.44 0.75
N GLU A 96 -13.24 15.20 0.05
CA GLU A 96 -13.54 16.59 0.40
C GLU A 96 -14.28 16.69 1.75
N MET A 97 -15.28 15.82 1.98
CA MET A 97 -16.10 15.86 3.20
C MET A 97 -15.34 15.39 4.44
N PHE A 98 -14.40 14.45 4.28
CA PHE A 98 -13.67 13.82 5.37
C PHE A 98 -12.15 14.04 5.29
N GLU A 99 -11.73 15.18 4.72
CA GLU A 99 -10.33 15.50 4.43
C GLU A 99 -9.40 15.23 5.63
N THR A 100 -9.74 15.73 6.81
CA THR A 100 -8.92 15.53 8.02
C THR A 100 -8.80 14.06 8.42
N THR A 101 -9.83 13.25 8.15
CA THR A 101 -9.76 11.80 8.42
C THR A 101 -8.93 11.10 7.36
N ALA A 102 -9.12 11.46 6.09
CA ALA A 102 -8.35 10.94 4.98
C ALA A 102 -6.85 11.17 5.22
N GLN A 103 -6.45 12.40 5.56
CA GLN A 103 -5.06 12.81 5.82
C GLN A 103 -4.33 11.99 6.89
N ARG A 104 -5.08 11.34 7.80
CA ARG A 104 -4.53 10.54 8.89
C ARG A 104 -4.39 9.05 8.54
N SER A 105 -4.88 8.64 7.37
CA SER A 105 -4.92 7.24 6.95
C SER A 105 -3.73 6.88 6.08
N HIS A 106 -3.06 5.78 6.43
CA HIS A 106 -1.96 5.20 5.64
C HIS A 106 -2.44 4.64 4.30
N LEU A 107 -3.66 4.09 4.24
CA LEU A 107 -4.25 3.56 3.03
C LEU A 107 -4.75 4.66 2.07
N VAL A 108 -5.34 5.73 2.60
CA VAL A 108 -6.02 6.78 1.81
C VAL A 108 -5.09 7.94 1.46
N TRP A 109 -4.36 8.50 2.43
CA TRP A 109 -3.49 9.66 2.21
C TRP A 109 -2.12 9.23 1.70
N HIS A 110 -2.12 8.68 0.50
CA HIS A 110 -0.94 8.23 -0.19
C HIS A 110 -1.14 8.40 -1.69
N TYR A 111 -0.09 8.80 -2.41
CA TYR A 111 -0.14 8.85 -3.88
C TYR A 111 -0.41 7.46 -4.44
N ASP A 112 -1.14 7.39 -5.54
CA ASP A 112 -1.50 6.11 -6.12
C ASP A 112 -0.30 5.45 -6.83
N HIS A 113 0.52 6.24 -7.51
CA HIS A 113 1.56 5.76 -8.43
C HIS A 113 2.99 6.05 -7.94
N ALA A 114 3.14 6.58 -6.73
CA ALA A 114 4.43 6.94 -6.14
C ALA A 114 4.34 6.86 -4.62
N GLY A 115 5.49 6.90 -3.96
CA GLY A 115 5.59 6.89 -2.50
C GLY A 115 6.01 5.53 -1.93
N ALA A 116 6.05 5.45 -0.61
CA ALA A 116 6.57 4.28 0.08
C ALA A 116 5.88 4.02 1.43
N TYR A 117 5.84 2.74 1.81
CA TYR A 117 5.61 2.32 3.18
C TYR A 117 6.88 1.76 3.79
N VAL A 118 7.25 2.22 4.98
CA VAL A 118 8.41 1.70 5.72
C VAL A 118 7.97 0.77 6.86
N PRO A 119 8.81 -0.21 7.27
CA PRO A 119 8.48 -1.17 8.32
C PRO A 119 8.67 -0.56 9.72
N LEU A 120 8.12 0.64 9.94
CA LEU A 120 8.08 1.33 11.22
C LEU A 120 6.64 1.57 11.62
N ASP A 121 6.37 1.53 12.91
CA ASP A 121 5.04 1.84 13.44
C ASP A 121 4.97 3.31 13.86
N PHE A 122 4.16 4.09 13.14
CA PHE A 122 3.84 5.47 13.49
C PHE A 122 2.37 5.75 13.17
N PRO A 123 1.71 6.64 13.94
CA PRO A 123 0.25 6.71 13.97
C PRO A 123 -0.38 7.30 12.70
N GLU A 124 0.27 8.28 12.07
CA GLU A 124 -0.27 9.05 10.94
C GLU A 124 0.80 9.19 9.85
N PRO A 125 0.45 9.21 8.56
CA PRO A 125 1.41 9.42 7.47
C PRO A 125 2.30 10.65 7.71
N VAL A 126 3.60 10.52 7.43
CA VAL A 126 4.51 11.66 7.55
C VAL A 126 4.45 12.48 6.26
N VAL A 127 4.21 13.78 6.39
CA VAL A 127 4.03 14.70 5.26
C VAL A 127 4.91 15.92 5.45
N ASN A 128 5.64 16.29 4.41
CA ASN A 128 6.31 17.58 4.29
C ASN A 128 6.50 17.93 2.80
N ASP A 129 6.92 19.16 2.50
CA ASP A 129 7.06 19.63 1.12
C ASP A 129 8.02 18.75 0.30
N GLU A 130 9.14 18.32 0.90
CA GLU A 130 10.15 17.47 0.26
C GLU A 130 9.60 16.09 -0.14
N LEU A 131 8.74 15.49 0.70
CA LEU A 131 8.04 14.24 0.41
C LEU A 131 6.98 14.44 -0.68
N LEU A 132 6.20 15.53 -0.61
CA LEU A 132 5.15 15.84 -1.58
C LEU A 132 5.69 16.10 -2.99
N GLU A 133 6.87 16.71 -3.10
CA GLU A 133 7.58 16.94 -4.37
C GLU A 133 8.12 15.65 -5.00
N GLY A 134 8.40 14.62 -4.18
CA GLY A 134 8.95 13.36 -4.63
C GLY A 134 7.90 12.27 -4.86
N GLY A 135 7.35 11.72 -3.79
CA GLY A 135 6.52 10.51 -3.81
C GLY A 135 5.23 10.59 -2.99
N GLY A 136 4.97 11.72 -2.34
CA GLY A 136 3.82 11.91 -1.48
C GLY A 136 4.09 11.50 -0.02
N PRO A 137 3.03 11.44 0.80
CA PRO A 137 3.12 11.05 2.21
C PRO A 137 3.86 9.72 2.42
N LEU A 138 4.73 9.67 3.43
CA LEU A 138 5.41 8.44 3.83
C LEU A 138 4.49 7.62 4.74
N GLY A 139 4.16 6.41 4.31
CA GLY A 139 3.28 5.50 5.03
C GLY A 139 4.00 4.53 5.97
N SER A 140 3.27 4.01 6.95
CA SER A 140 3.69 2.93 7.84
C SER A 140 3.14 1.60 7.34
N SER A 141 3.97 0.57 7.16
CA SER A 141 3.48 -0.79 6.85
C SER A 141 2.60 -1.36 7.98
N HIS A 142 2.87 -0.97 9.23
CA HIS A 142 2.01 -1.31 10.37
C HIS A 142 0.67 -0.59 10.30
N GLY A 143 0.69 0.71 9.99
CA GLY A 143 -0.52 1.52 9.79
C GLY A 143 -1.39 0.96 8.67
N LEU A 144 -0.78 0.71 7.50
CA LEU A 144 -1.44 0.10 6.36
C LEU A 144 -2.09 -1.25 6.72
N LEU A 145 -1.37 -2.14 7.39
CA LEU A 145 -1.91 -3.45 7.78
C LEU A 145 -3.13 -3.32 8.70
N ARG A 146 -3.08 -2.43 9.70
CA ARG A 146 -4.23 -2.18 10.60
C ARG A 146 -5.45 -1.68 9.83
N GLU A 147 -5.26 -0.79 8.86
CA GLU A 147 -6.35 -0.23 8.06
C GLU A 147 -6.94 -1.25 7.09
N LEU A 148 -6.11 -2.13 6.54
CA LEU A 148 -6.56 -3.28 5.76
C LEU A 148 -7.37 -4.25 6.62
N GLU A 149 -6.88 -4.64 7.79
CA GLU A 149 -7.60 -5.51 8.72
C GLU A 149 -8.95 -4.91 9.14
N PHE A 150 -9.03 -3.58 9.28
CA PHE A 150 -10.27 -2.87 9.59
C PHE A 150 -11.31 -2.96 8.47
N VAL A 151 -10.91 -2.75 7.20
CA VAL A 151 -11.86 -2.78 6.07
C VAL A 151 -12.22 -4.20 5.62
N ALA A 152 -11.37 -5.19 5.88
CA ALA A 152 -11.55 -6.59 5.47
C ALA A 152 -12.96 -7.15 5.71
N PRO A 153 -13.53 -7.13 6.93
CA PRO A 153 -14.86 -7.71 7.18
C PRO A 153 -15.98 -6.99 6.43
N VAL A 154 -15.80 -5.70 6.12
CA VAL A 154 -16.82 -4.88 5.45
C VAL A 154 -16.94 -5.23 3.97
N ILE A 155 -15.83 -5.64 3.35
CA ILE A 155 -15.82 -6.16 1.99
C ILE A 155 -15.99 -7.70 1.95
N GLY A 156 -16.11 -8.38 3.10
CA GLY A 156 -16.35 -9.81 3.18
C GLY A 156 -15.10 -10.70 3.19
N ILE A 157 -13.95 -10.17 3.61
CA ILE A 157 -12.71 -10.92 3.85
C ILE A 157 -12.57 -11.21 5.35
N ASP A 158 -12.19 -12.44 5.71
CA ASP A 158 -11.70 -12.77 7.04
C ASP A 158 -10.19 -12.48 7.11
N PRO A 159 -9.74 -11.44 7.84
CA PRO A 159 -8.32 -11.10 7.91
C PRO A 159 -7.49 -12.14 8.67
N ALA A 160 -8.10 -13.00 9.51
CA ALA A 160 -7.38 -14.06 10.22
C ALA A 160 -7.10 -15.28 9.33
N ASN A 161 -7.83 -15.42 8.22
CA ASN A 161 -7.68 -16.48 7.26
C ASN A 161 -8.00 -15.97 5.84
N PRO A 162 -7.20 -15.04 5.31
CA PRO A 162 -7.49 -14.42 4.02
C PRO A 162 -7.32 -15.44 2.89
N PRO A 163 -8.03 -15.26 1.76
CA PRO A 163 -7.74 -15.98 0.54
C PRO A 163 -6.26 -15.86 0.13
N LEU A 164 -5.80 -16.77 -0.73
CA LEU A 164 -4.45 -16.64 -1.29
C LEU A 164 -4.37 -15.37 -2.16
N PRO A 165 -3.28 -14.59 -2.03
CA PRO A 165 -3.09 -13.42 -2.87
C PRO A 165 -2.93 -13.81 -4.35
N PRO A 166 -3.24 -12.90 -5.29
CA PRO A 166 -2.93 -13.10 -6.70
C PRO A 166 -1.44 -13.40 -6.87
N ALA A 167 -1.11 -14.29 -7.81
CA ALA A 167 0.28 -14.50 -8.18
C ALA A 167 0.86 -13.20 -8.73
N PRO A 168 2.08 -12.81 -8.34
CA PRO A 168 2.73 -11.69 -8.98
C PRO A 168 2.93 -12.00 -10.47
N PRO A 169 2.78 -11.01 -11.34
CA PRO A 169 3.01 -11.21 -12.77
C PRO A 169 4.49 -11.56 -13.06
N ASP A 170 4.70 -12.46 -14.03
CA ASP A 170 6.03 -13.02 -14.38
C ASP A 170 7.01 -12.02 -15.02
N ARG A 171 6.53 -10.83 -15.38
CA ARG A 171 7.29 -9.73 -16.00
C ARG A 171 6.63 -8.41 -15.65
N HIS A 172 7.36 -7.30 -15.75
CA HIS A 172 6.74 -5.97 -15.79
C HIS A 172 5.68 -5.94 -16.91
N THR A 173 4.46 -5.55 -16.56
CA THR A 173 3.43 -5.19 -17.55
C THR A 173 3.64 -3.75 -17.94
N THR A 174 3.26 -3.43 -19.18
CA THR A 174 3.15 -2.03 -19.59
C THR A 174 1.91 -1.42 -18.93
N LEU A 175 1.84 -0.08 -18.84
CA LEU A 175 0.65 0.63 -18.37
C LEU A 175 -0.61 0.09 -19.05
N GLU A 176 -0.60 -0.03 -20.38
CA GLU A 176 -1.77 -0.44 -21.18
C GLU A 176 -2.24 -1.90 -20.98
N GLU A 177 -1.43 -2.74 -20.34
CA GLU A 177 -1.74 -4.16 -20.13
C GLU A 177 -2.56 -4.35 -18.86
N PRO A 178 -3.75 -4.99 -18.91
CA PRO A 178 -4.60 -5.16 -17.73
C PRO A 178 -3.92 -6.00 -16.65
N ALA A 179 -4.26 -5.75 -15.38
CA ALA A 179 -3.85 -6.61 -14.29
C ALA A 179 -4.31 -8.05 -14.54
N LEU A 180 -3.52 -9.04 -14.11
CA LEU A 180 -3.98 -10.42 -14.12
C LEU A 180 -5.27 -10.52 -13.33
N HIS A 181 -6.25 -11.25 -13.87
CA HIS A 181 -7.52 -11.43 -13.20
C HIS A 181 -7.32 -11.99 -11.78
N PRO A 182 -8.16 -11.58 -10.82
CA PRO A 182 -8.12 -12.11 -9.48
C PRO A 182 -8.12 -13.65 -9.48
N PRO A 183 -7.43 -14.28 -8.53
CA PRO A 183 -7.43 -15.74 -8.42
C PRO A 183 -8.87 -16.26 -8.36
N THR A 184 -9.09 -17.40 -9.01
CA THR A 184 -10.37 -18.13 -9.01
C THR A 184 -10.90 -18.26 -7.58
N GLY A 185 -12.11 -17.76 -7.30
CA GLY A 185 -12.71 -17.78 -5.96
C GLY A 185 -12.96 -16.40 -5.34
N LEU A 186 -12.47 -15.31 -5.96
CA LEU A 186 -12.84 -13.92 -5.62
C LEU A 186 -14.03 -13.43 -6.46
N ASP A 187 -14.97 -14.34 -6.76
CA ASP A 187 -16.18 -13.99 -7.48
C ASP A 187 -17.16 -13.32 -6.51
N GLY A 188 -17.50 -12.05 -6.74
CA GLY A 188 -18.40 -11.33 -5.84
C GLY A 188 -18.47 -9.82 -6.13
N PRO A 189 -19.39 -9.12 -5.44
CA PRO A 189 -19.61 -7.69 -5.66
C PRO A 189 -18.40 -6.80 -5.31
N PHE A 190 -17.46 -7.30 -4.49
CA PHE A 190 -16.23 -6.61 -4.07
C PHE A 190 -14.95 -7.23 -4.65
N ALA A 191 -15.05 -7.94 -5.79
CA ALA A 191 -13.91 -8.68 -6.37
C ALA A 191 -12.68 -7.80 -6.64
N ARG A 192 -12.89 -6.53 -7.02
CA ARG A 192 -11.81 -5.58 -7.33
C ARG A 192 -11.11 -5.12 -6.05
N GLU A 193 -11.88 -4.79 -5.03
CA GLU A 193 -11.41 -4.43 -3.70
C GLU A 193 -10.65 -5.60 -3.05
N HIS A 194 -11.16 -6.83 -3.21
CA HIS A 194 -10.48 -8.03 -2.72
C HIS A 194 -9.10 -8.21 -3.34
N HIS A 195 -9.01 -8.03 -4.65
CA HIS A 195 -7.74 -8.18 -5.36
C HIS A 195 -6.68 -7.20 -4.84
N VAL A 196 -7.06 -5.92 -4.65
CA VAL A 196 -6.17 -4.89 -4.08
C VAL A 196 -5.83 -5.19 -2.63
N TRP A 197 -6.84 -5.53 -1.82
CA TRP A 197 -6.66 -5.81 -0.40
C TRP A 197 -5.64 -6.93 -0.20
N LEU A 198 -5.77 -8.03 -0.97
CA LEU A 198 -4.86 -9.16 -0.91
C LEU A 198 -3.44 -8.78 -1.31
N GLY A 199 -3.28 -7.95 -2.34
CA GLY A 199 -1.99 -7.46 -2.79
C GLY A 199 -1.29 -6.58 -1.75
N LEU A 200 -2.00 -5.57 -1.22
CA LEU A 200 -1.48 -4.69 -0.17
C LEU A 200 -1.21 -5.46 1.12
N HIS A 201 -2.08 -6.39 1.51
CA HIS A 201 -1.91 -7.21 2.71
C HIS A 201 -0.68 -8.12 2.60
N ALA A 202 -0.48 -8.75 1.43
CA ALA A 202 0.71 -9.55 1.18
C ALA A 202 1.99 -8.69 1.20
N ALA A 203 1.96 -7.50 0.59
CA ALA A 203 3.09 -6.57 0.60
C ALA A 203 3.41 -6.07 2.03
N ALA A 204 2.39 -5.69 2.82
CA ALA A 204 2.54 -5.25 4.22
C ALA A 204 3.07 -6.37 5.11
N THR A 205 2.49 -7.57 5.02
CA THR A 205 2.95 -8.73 5.80
C THR A 205 4.40 -9.08 5.47
N ARG A 206 4.77 -9.06 4.20
CA ARG A 206 6.15 -9.31 3.74
C ARG A 206 7.10 -8.21 4.22
N SER A 207 6.69 -6.94 4.10
CA SER A 207 7.43 -5.77 4.59
C SER A 207 7.78 -5.89 6.07
N LEU A 208 6.79 -6.25 6.89
CA LEU A 208 6.99 -6.41 8.33
C LEU A 208 7.80 -7.67 8.68
N GLY A 209 7.57 -8.78 7.97
CA GLY A 209 8.26 -10.04 8.21
C GLY A 209 9.75 -10.00 7.84
N GLN A 210 10.12 -9.19 6.85
CA GLN A 210 11.48 -9.11 6.31
C GLN A 210 12.21 -7.81 6.67
N GLY A 211 11.51 -6.81 7.18
CA GLY A 211 12.08 -5.48 7.40
C GLY A 211 12.39 -4.78 6.08
N SER A 212 11.43 -4.77 5.15
CA SER A 212 11.56 -4.13 3.84
C SER A 212 10.59 -2.97 3.67
N MET A 213 10.89 -2.04 2.76
CA MET A 213 9.90 -1.04 2.36
C MET A 213 9.03 -1.54 1.19
N ILE A 214 7.84 -0.99 1.06
CA ILE A 214 6.96 -1.16 -0.11
C ILE A 214 7.08 0.10 -0.95
N VAL A 215 7.26 -0.04 -2.26
CA VAL A 215 7.15 1.08 -3.19
C VAL A 215 6.11 0.80 -4.26
N PHE A 216 5.56 1.89 -4.77
CA PHE A 216 4.75 1.92 -5.96
C PHE A 216 5.64 2.17 -7.18
N SER A 217 5.46 1.38 -8.24
CA SER A 217 6.20 1.54 -9.50
C SER A 217 5.31 1.38 -10.73
#